data_AF-A0A7G1IQY7-F1
#
_entry.id   AF-A0A7G1IQY7-F1
#
_cell.length_a   1.000
_cell.length_b   1.000
_cell.length_c   1.000
_cell.angle_alpha   90.00
_cell.angle_beta   90.00
_cell.angle_gamma   90.00
#
_symmetry.space_group_name_H-M   'P 1'
#
loop_
_entity.id
_entity.type
_entity.pdbx_description
1 polymer ?
#
loop_
_entity_poly.entity_id
_entity_poly.type
_entity_poly.pdbx_seq_one_letter_code
_entity_poly.pdbx_strand_id
1 'polypeptide(L)'
;MAAAAEELDVDGIRVRVTNPDRVYFPQLGSGGTKRRLVEYYRAVGRGPMLAALRDRPTHLQRFPDGIDGEEIYQKRVPQHRPDYLQTCRVTFPSGRTADALQVTHPAAIVWAAQMGTVTLHPWQVRCPDTEHPDELRIDLDPQPGTGFVQARDVAVDVLRPLLDELGLVGYPKTSGGRGVHVFSGSPPTGTSSPCVGRASRWPARWSVARPTR
;
A
#
# COMPACT_ATOMS: atom_id res chain seq x y z
N MET A 1 -5.95 -22.57 24.92
CA MET A 1 -5.53 -21.38 25.69
C MET A 1 -5.09 -20.33 24.69
N ALA A 2 -5.66 -19.13 24.72
CA ALA A 2 -5.13 -18.04 23.90
C ALA A 2 -3.73 -17.71 24.41
N ALA A 3 -2.73 -17.64 23.51
CA ALA A 3 -1.40 -17.18 23.90
C ALA A 3 -1.49 -15.77 24.51
N ALA A 4 -0.67 -15.52 25.52
CA ALA A 4 -0.61 -14.22 26.18
C ALA A 4 -0.28 -13.12 25.17
N ALA A 5 -0.69 -11.89 25.49
CA ALA A 5 -0.29 -10.74 24.69
C ALA A 5 1.23 -10.54 24.78
N GLU A 6 1.86 -10.28 23.64
CA GLU A 6 3.29 -10.01 23.53
C GLU A 6 3.49 -8.49 23.37
N GLU A 7 4.56 -7.92 23.93
CA GLU A 7 4.97 -6.54 23.63
C GLU A 7 6.20 -6.56 22.73
N LEU A 8 6.09 -5.94 21.56
CA LEU A 8 7.20 -5.80 20.61
C LEU A 8 7.77 -4.39 20.68
N ASP A 9 9.08 -4.27 20.88
CA ASP A 9 9.80 -3.01 20.65
C ASP A 9 9.99 -2.81 19.13
N VAL A 10 9.40 -1.72 18.63
CA VAL A 10 9.48 -1.26 17.25
C VAL A 10 10.05 0.15 17.25
N ASP A 11 11.38 0.24 17.24
CA ASP A 11 12.15 1.51 17.20
C ASP A 11 11.85 2.40 18.40
N GLY A 12 11.89 1.83 19.61
CA GLY A 12 11.66 2.55 20.87
C GLY A 12 10.18 2.69 21.22
N ILE A 13 9.25 2.25 20.35
CA ILE A 13 7.81 2.24 20.63
C ILE A 13 7.37 0.80 20.89
N ARG A 14 6.72 0.57 22.05
CA ARG A 14 6.13 -0.72 22.38
C ARG A 14 4.78 -0.90 21.69
N VAL A 15 4.63 -2.00 20.95
CA VAL A 15 3.39 -2.37 20.28
C VAL A 15 2.89 -3.70 20.85
N ARG A 16 1.68 -3.69 21.43
CA ARG A 16 1.03 -4.87 22.00
C ARG A 16 0.43 -5.75 20.91
N VAL A 17 0.82 -7.03 20.85
CA VAL A 17 0.34 -8.04 19.91
C VAL A 17 -0.50 -9.09 20.65
N THR A 18 -1.67 -9.44 20.11
CA THR A 18 -2.58 -10.41 20.71
C THR A 18 -2.99 -11.47 19.71
N ASN A 19 -3.34 -12.65 20.20
CA ASN A 19 -3.66 -13.83 19.37
C ASN A 19 -2.58 -14.14 18.32
N PRO A 20 -1.29 -14.19 18.70
CA PRO A 20 -0.19 -14.33 17.75
C PRO A 20 -0.26 -15.65 16.96
N ASP A 21 -0.73 -16.73 17.58
CA ASP A 21 -0.84 -18.06 16.95
C ASP A 21 -2.09 -18.24 16.08
N ARG A 22 -2.92 -17.21 15.92
CA ARG A 22 -4.08 -17.26 15.04
C ARG A 22 -3.63 -17.49 13.60
N VAL A 23 -4.25 -18.46 12.92
CA VAL A 23 -3.96 -18.78 11.52
C VAL A 23 -4.59 -17.71 10.62
N TYR A 24 -3.77 -17.05 9.79
CA TYR A 24 -4.20 -16.09 8.78
C TYR A 24 -4.17 -16.67 7.37
N PHE A 25 -3.20 -17.55 7.09
CA PHE A 25 -2.98 -18.16 5.79
C PHE A 25 -2.95 -19.69 5.94
N PRO A 26 -4.09 -20.39 5.91
CA PRO A 26 -4.17 -21.82 6.21
C PRO A 26 -3.26 -22.68 5.33
N GLN A 27 -3.11 -22.31 4.06
CA GLN A 27 -2.26 -23.01 3.09
C GLN A 27 -0.76 -23.01 3.45
N LEU A 28 -0.33 -22.10 4.32
CA LEU A 28 1.06 -22.01 4.80
C LEU A 28 1.28 -22.79 6.11
N GLY A 29 0.25 -23.43 6.67
CA GLY A 29 0.32 -24.16 7.93
C GLY A 29 0.86 -23.29 9.08
N SER A 30 1.86 -23.79 9.80
CA SER A 30 2.51 -23.06 10.91
C SER A 30 3.27 -21.79 10.46
N GLY A 31 3.55 -21.65 9.17
CA GLY A 31 4.11 -20.43 8.57
C GLY A 31 3.08 -19.33 8.32
N GLY A 32 1.78 -19.64 8.43
CA GLY A 32 0.68 -18.74 8.07
C GLY A 32 0.02 -18.02 9.23
N THR A 33 0.69 -17.83 10.36
CA THR A 33 0.06 -17.22 11.55
C THR A 33 0.16 -15.68 11.56
N LYS A 34 -0.68 -15.05 12.39
CA LYS A 34 -0.61 -13.60 12.65
C LYS A 34 0.78 -13.17 13.14
N ARG A 35 1.44 -13.97 13.98
CA ARG A 35 2.82 -13.73 14.43
C ARG A 35 3.76 -13.58 13.23
N ARG A 36 3.68 -14.48 12.26
CA ARG A 36 4.51 -14.42 11.05
C ARG A 36 4.27 -13.18 10.21
N LEU A 37 3.02 -12.77 10.05
CA LEU A 37 2.67 -11.52 9.37
C LEU A 37 3.25 -10.29 10.09
N VAL A 38 3.10 -10.24 11.42
CA VAL A 38 3.62 -9.15 12.25
C VAL A 38 5.15 -9.11 12.21
N GLU A 39 5.81 -10.26 12.31
CA GLU A 39 7.28 -10.38 12.20
C GLU A 39 7.78 -9.90 10.83
N TYR A 40 7.10 -10.30 9.74
CA TYR A 40 7.42 -9.82 8.40
C TYR A 40 7.34 -8.29 8.32
N TYR A 41 6.21 -7.71 8.76
CA TYR A 41 6.03 -6.26 8.74
C TYR A 41 7.02 -5.52 9.64
N ARG A 42 7.39 -6.09 10.79
CA ARG A 42 8.44 -5.53 11.65
C ARG A 42 9.80 -5.53 10.95
N ALA A 43 10.13 -6.60 10.23
CA ALA A 43 11.41 -6.73 9.53
C ALA A 43 11.53 -5.74 8.36
N VAL A 44 10.50 -5.60 7.52
CA VAL A 44 10.54 -4.69 6.36
C VAL A 44 10.17 -3.25 6.72
N GLY A 45 9.43 -3.05 7.81
CA GLY A 45 8.79 -1.78 8.18
C GLY A 45 9.76 -0.67 8.57
N ARG A 46 11.03 -0.96 8.89
CA ARG A 46 12.03 0.07 9.20
C ARG A 46 12.74 0.64 7.96
N GLY A 47 12.70 -0.09 6.85
CA GLY A 47 13.51 0.18 5.67
C GLY A 47 12.71 0.79 4.51
N PRO A 48 12.87 0.27 3.27
CA PRO A 48 12.21 0.81 2.08
C PRO A 48 10.69 0.93 2.18
N MET A 49 10.04 0.06 2.97
CA MET A 49 8.59 0.13 3.18
C MET A 49 8.18 1.43 3.88
N LEU A 50 8.90 1.85 4.93
CA LEU A 50 8.62 3.13 5.58
C LEU A 50 8.87 4.28 4.61
N ALA A 51 9.95 4.26 3.83
CA ALA A 51 10.24 5.33 2.87
C ALA A 51 9.10 5.50 1.85
N ALA A 52 8.53 4.40 1.37
CA ALA A 52 7.39 4.40 0.45
C ALA A 52 6.08 4.90 1.08
N LEU A 53 5.86 4.59 2.37
CA LEU A 53 4.61 4.93 3.09
C LEU A 53 4.68 6.24 3.88
N ARG A 54 5.88 6.79 4.09
CA ARG A 54 6.12 7.91 5.00
C ARG A 54 5.18 9.09 4.69
N ASP A 55 4.47 9.55 5.71
CA ASP A 55 3.51 10.65 5.67
C ASP A 55 2.32 10.44 4.72
N ARG A 56 2.12 9.23 4.20
CA ARG A 56 0.96 8.92 3.37
C ARG A 56 -0.22 8.51 4.24
N PRO A 57 -1.42 9.09 4.01
CA PRO A 57 -2.63 8.54 4.60
C PRO A 57 -2.90 7.17 4.00
N THR A 58 -3.25 6.20 4.83
CA THR A 58 -3.27 4.78 4.46
C THR A 58 -4.55 4.10 4.94
N HIS A 59 -5.29 3.49 4.01
CA HIS A 59 -6.41 2.61 4.35
C HIS A 59 -5.91 1.20 4.68
N LEU A 60 -6.66 0.48 5.51
CA LEU A 60 -6.29 -0.84 6.00
C LEU A 60 -7.27 -1.90 5.51
N GLN A 61 -6.78 -2.89 4.78
CA GLN A 61 -7.55 -4.08 4.42
C GLN A 61 -7.26 -5.18 5.44
N ARG A 62 -8.28 -5.48 6.26
CA ARG A 62 -8.13 -6.29 7.47
C ARG A 62 -8.88 -7.61 7.35
N PHE A 63 -8.27 -8.64 7.91
CA PHE A 63 -8.80 -9.99 8.01
C PHE A 63 -8.61 -10.48 9.45
N PRO A 64 -9.44 -10.02 10.41
CA PRO A 64 -9.24 -10.31 11.83
C PRO A 64 -9.17 -11.81 12.15
N ASP A 65 -9.92 -12.60 11.40
CA ASP A 65 -10.03 -14.07 11.53
C ASP A 65 -9.25 -14.85 10.45
N GLY A 66 -8.40 -14.18 9.66
CA GLY A 66 -7.64 -14.78 8.55
C GLY A 66 -8.29 -14.58 7.18
N ILE A 67 -7.56 -14.90 6.10
CA ILE A 67 -7.95 -14.50 4.73
C ILE A 67 -9.23 -15.17 4.22
N ASP A 68 -9.64 -16.30 4.81
CA ASP A 68 -10.88 -17.01 4.48
C ASP A 68 -12.08 -16.51 5.31
N GLY A 69 -11.85 -15.54 6.21
CA GLY A 69 -12.85 -14.93 7.08
C GLY A 69 -13.41 -13.61 6.55
N GLU A 70 -13.94 -12.79 7.45
CA GLU A 70 -14.48 -11.48 7.11
C GLU A 70 -13.37 -10.50 6.66
N GLU A 71 -13.62 -9.84 5.53
CA GLU A 71 -12.80 -8.74 5.03
C GLU A 71 -13.37 -7.39 5.49
N ILE A 72 -12.52 -6.58 6.12
CA ILE A 72 -12.86 -5.23 6.57
C ILE A 72 -11.96 -4.21 5.87
N TYR A 73 -12.54 -3.38 4.99
CA TYR A 73 -11.83 -2.27 4.35
C TYR A 73 -11.97 -0.97 5.16
N GLN A 74 -11.04 -0.74 6.08
CA GLN A 74 -11.09 0.35 7.04
C GLN A 74 -10.43 1.62 6.50
N LYS A 75 -11.25 2.66 6.27
CA LYS A 75 -10.78 3.98 5.81
C LYS A 75 -10.49 4.96 6.94
N ARG A 76 -11.32 4.96 7.98
CA ARG A 76 -11.19 5.82 9.16
C ARG A 76 -10.44 5.06 10.25
N VAL A 77 -9.44 5.68 10.87
CA VAL A 77 -8.79 5.09 12.04
C VAL A 77 -9.76 5.08 13.24
N PRO A 78 -9.71 4.10 14.15
CA PRO A 78 -10.57 4.07 15.33
C PRO A 78 -10.35 5.30 16.23
N GLN A 79 -11.41 5.73 16.93
CA GLN A 79 -11.33 6.81 17.92
C GLN A 79 -10.39 6.44 19.08
N HIS A 80 -10.53 5.22 19.60
CA HIS A 80 -9.62 4.68 20.60
C HIS A 80 -8.44 4.01 19.91
N ARG A 81 -7.27 4.63 20.01
CA ARG A 81 -6.03 4.19 19.38
C ARG A 81 -4.84 4.61 20.24
N PRO A 82 -3.68 3.93 20.12
CA PRO A 82 -2.46 4.36 20.81
C PRO A 82 -2.03 5.79 20.47
N ASP A 83 -1.52 6.52 21.46
CA ASP A 83 -1.16 7.95 21.35
C ASP A 83 -0.06 8.23 20.32
N TYR A 84 0.80 7.24 20.04
CA TYR A 84 1.87 7.38 19.04
C TYR A 84 1.35 7.36 17.59
N LEU A 85 0.08 7.04 17.35
CA LEU A 85 -0.48 7.00 16.00
C LEU A 85 -0.92 8.38 15.53
N GLN A 86 -0.33 8.79 14.41
CA GLN A 86 -0.70 10.01 13.73
C GLN A 86 -1.80 9.76 12.70
N THR A 87 -2.53 10.83 12.41
CA THR A 87 -3.61 10.82 11.42
C THR A 87 -3.56 12.01 10.52
N CYS A 88 -4.12 11.80 9.34
CA CYS A 88 -4.25 12.82 8.33
C CYS A 88 -5.66 12.81 7.78
N ARG A 89 -6.25 13.99 7.68
CA ARG A 89 -7.60 14.17 7.15
C ARG A 89 -7.55 14.05 5.63
N VAL A 90 -8.31 13.11 5.08
CA VAL A 90 -8.47 12.93 3.64
C VAL A 90 -9.88 13.31 3.19
N THR A 91 -10.00 13.75 1.93
CA THR A 91 -11.27 14.08 1.29
C THR A 91 -11.59 13.03 0.23
N PHE A 92 -12.76 12.41 0.34
CA PHE A 92 -13.25 11.45 -0.66
C PHE A 92 -13.91 12.17 -1.85
N PRO A 93 -14.08 11.50 -3.00
CA PRO A 93 -14.76 12.09 -4.17
C PRO A 93 -16.17 12.63 -3.89
N SER A 94 -16.84 12.12 -2.85
CA SER A 94 -18.14 12.61 -2.39
C SER A 94 -18.09 13.91 -1.59
N GLY A 95 -16.90 14.48 -1.36
CA GLY A 95 -16.67 15.65 -0.48
C GLY A 95 -16.64 15.31 1.01
N ARG A 96 -16.98 14.07 1.41
CA ARG A 96 -16.87 13.61 2.80
C ARG A 96 -15.41 13.50 3.21
N THR A 97 -15.13 13.71 4.48
CA THR A 97 -13.77 13.61 5.03
C THR A 97 -13.65 12.53 6.10
N ALA A 98 -12.44 11.98 6.27
CA ALA A 98 -12.11 11.07 7.35
C ALA A 98 -10.64 11.21 7.77
N ASP A 99 -10.36 10.88 9.03
CA ASP A 99 -8.99 10.76 9.52
C ASP A 99 -8.49 9.36 9.21
N ALA A 100 -7.56 9.28 8.25
CA ALA A 100 -6.87 8.05 7.88
C ALA A 100 -5.58 7.91 8.70
N LEU A 101 -5.08 6.69 8.83
CA LEU A 101 -3.77 6.44 9.46
C LEU A 101 -2.67 7.12 8.64
N GLN A 102 -1.89 7.99 9.26
CA GLN A 102 -0.67 8.54 8.65
C GLN A 102 0.53 7.71 9.12
N VAL A 103 1.25 7.11 8.17
CA VAL A 103 2.41 6.27 8.50
C VAL A 103 3.64 7.15 8.69
N THR A 104 4.01 7.45 9.93
CA THR A 104 5.21 8.26 10.25
C THR A 104 6.32 7.46 10.94
N HIS A 105 5.98 6.28 11.45
CA HIS A 105 6.88 5.40 12.20
C HIS A 105 6.60 3.91 11.90
N PRO A 106 7.59 3.01 11.93
CA PRO A 106 7.37 1.57 11.73
C PRO A 106 6.36 0.96 12.70
N ALA A 107 6.23 1.52 13.91
CA ALA A 107 5.24 1.11 14.90
C ALA A 107 3.79 1.26 14.39
N ALA A 108 3.50 2.20 13.48
CA ALA A 108 2.19 2.33 12.86
C ALA A 108 1.87 1.15 11.92
N ILE A 109 2.89 0.66 11.19
CA ILE A 109 2.77 -0.51 10.30
C ILE A 109 2.54 -1.77 11.12
N VAL A 110 3.33 -1.97 12.18
CA VAL A 110 3.18 -3.12 13.08
C VAL A 110 1.85 -3.08 13.82
N TRP A 111 1.40 -1.91 14.25
CA TRP A 111 0.07 -1.74 14.83
C TRP A 111 -1.03 -2.12 13.84
N ALA A 112 -0.93 -1.70 12.58
CA ALA A 112 -1.90 -2.08 11.55
C ALA A 112 -1.95 -3.61 11.39
N ALA A 113 -0.79 -4.29 11.35
CA ALA A 113 -0.70 -5.75 11.30
C ALA A 113 -1.34 -6.41 12.55
N GLN A 114 -1.10 -5.86 13.74
CA GLN A 114 -1.77 -6.29 14.98
C GLN A 114 -3.29 -6.15 14.90
N MET A 115 -3.80 -5.11 14.23
CA MET A 115 -5.24 -4.95 13.98
C MET A 115 -5.79 -5.92 12.93
N GLY A 116 -4.96 -6.83 12.40
CA GLY A 116 -5.31 -7.80 11.38
C GLY A 116 -5.22 -7.28 9.96
N THR A 117 -4.51 -6.17 9.74
CA THR A 117 -4.27 -5.65 8.39
C THR A 117 -3.33 -6.58 7.64
N VAL A 118 -3.81 -7.15 6.54
CA VAL A 118 -2.97 -7.93 5.62
C VAL A 118 -2.37 -7.02 4.55
N THR A 119 -3.14 -6.02 4.07
CA THR A 119 -2.69 -5.11 3.01
C THR A 119 -2.88 -3.64 3.42
N LEU A 120 -1.83 -2.85 3.24
CA LEU A 120 -1.88 -1.39 3.40
C LEU A 120 -2.12 -0.73 2.05
N HIS A 121 -3.07 0.20 1.99
CA HIS A 121 -3.47 0.93 0.79
C HIS A 121 -3.14 2.42 0.95
N PRO A 122 -1.89 2.84 0.70
CA PRO A 122 -1.50 4.24 0.81
C PRO A 122 -2.13 5.08 -0.31
N TRP A 123 -2.51 6.30 0.01
CA TRP A 123 -2.85 7.30 -1.00
C TRP A 123 -1.59 7.74 -1.76
N GLN A 124 -1.78 8.34 -2.93
CA GLN A 124 -0.73 8.89 -3.79
C GLN A 124 -0.31 10.33 -3.41
N VAL A 125 -0.67 10.76 -2.20
CA VAL A 125 -0.40 12.09 -1.64
C VAL A 125 0.40 11.94 -0.34
N ARG A 126 1.01 13.03 0.13
CA ARG A 126 1.65 13.11 1.44
C ARG A 126 1.01 14.20 2.26
N CYS A 127 0.81 13.93 3.53
CA CYS A 127 0.25 14.91 4.46
C CYS A 127 1.26 16.03 4.75
N PRO A 128 0.80 17.27 4.97
CA PRO A 128 -0.61 17.69 5.03
C PRO A 128 -1.25 18.01 3.67
N ASP A 129 -0.49 18.00 2.57
CA ASP A 129 -1.00 18.34 1.23
C ASP A 129 -1.70 17.15 0.56
N THR A 130 -2.97 16.95 0.90
CA THR A 130 -3.78 15.83 0.38
C THR A 130 -4.42 16.09 -0.98
N GLU A 131 -4.20 17.26 -1.57
CA GLU A 131 -4.82 17.66 -2.83
C GLU A 131 -3.87 17.49 -4.04
N HIS A 132 -2.55 17.43 -3.79
CA HIS A 132 -1.54 17.31 -4.83
C HIS A 132 -0.78 15.98 -4.75
N PRO A 133 -1.07 15.02 -5.64
CA PRO A 133 -0.32 13.77 -5.73
C PRO A 133 1.17 13.99 -6.04
N ASP A 134 2.03 13.33 -5.29
CA ASP A 134 3.48 13.29 -5.55
C ASP A 134 3.91 12.03 -6.34
N GLU A 135 2.96 11.11 -6.60
CA GLU A 135 3.19 9.83 -7.26
C GLU A 135 2.17 9.58 -8.38
N LEU A 136 2.66 9.43 -9.62
CA LEU A 136 1.90 8.87 -10.73
C LEU A 136 1.93 7.34 -10.63
N ARG A 137 0.75 6.72 -10.69
CA ARG A 137 0.61 5.26 -10.62
C ARG A 137 0.06 4.71 -11.93
N ILE A 138 0.82 3.83 -12.56
CA ILE A 138 0.42 3.10 -13.76
C ILE A 138 0.14 1.66 -13.35
N ASP A 139 -1.08 1.22 -13.61
CA ASP A 139 -1.57 -0.11 -13.24
C ASP A 139 -1.77 -0.96 -14.49
N LEU A 140 -0.92 -1.98 -14.66
CA LEU A 140 -0.96 -2.93 -15.77
C LEU A 140 -1.65 -4.20 -15.30
N ASP A 141 -2.95 -4.26 -15.57
CA ASP A 141 -3.87 -5.28 -15.08
C ASP A 141 -4.28 -6.25 -16.21
N PRO A 142 -3.81 -7.51 -16.19
CA PRO A 142 -4.17 -8.52 -17.18
C PRO A 142 -5.67 -8.82 -17.20
N GLN A 143 -6.27 -8.73 -18.39
CA GLN A 143 -7.64 -9.16 -18.66
C GLN A 143 -7.72 -10.69 -18.85
N PRO A 144 -8.93 -11.30 -18.79
CA PRO A 144 -9.09 -12.73 -19.07
C PRO A 144 -8.39 -13.15 -20.39
N GLY A 145 -7.61 -14.23 -20.34
CA GLY A 145 -6.78 -14.67 -21.47
C GLY A 145 -5.37 -14.06 -21.53
N THR A 146 -5.01 -13.21 -20.57
CA THR A 146 -3.66 -12.68 -20.34
C THR A 146 -3.24 -12.89 -18.88
N GLY A 147 -1.95 -12.76 -18.59
CA GLY A 147 -1.40 -12.93 -17.25
C GLY A 147 -0.16 -12.08 -17.00
N PHE A 148 0.59 -12.44 -15.94
CA PHE A 148 1.74 -11.68 -15.48
C PHE A 148 2.82 -11.47 -16.53
N VAL A 149 3.07 -12.49 -17.37
CA VAL A 149 4.06 -12.41 -18.45
C VAL A 149 3.74 -11.25 -19.39
N GLN A 150 2.48 -11.12 -19.82
CA GLN A 150 2.08 -10.03 -20.70
C GLN A 150 2.17 -8.66 -20.02
N ALA A 151 1.78 -8.55 -18.74
CA ALA A 151 1.93 -7.29 -18.00
C ALA A 151 3.40 -6.88 -17.84
N ARG A 152 4.29 -7.84 -17.57
CA ARG A 152 5.74 -7.62 -17.51
C ARG A 152 6.28 -7.14 -18.85
N ASP A 153 5.93 -7.82 -19.94
CA ASP A 153 6.43 -7.49 -21.28
C ASP A 153 5.98 -6.08 -21.67
N VAL A 154 4.71 -5.70 -21.42
CA VAL A 154 4.25 -4.33 -21.61
C VAL A 154 5.01 -3.33 -20.72
N ALA A 155 5.30 -3.68 -19.47
CA ALA A 155 6.05 -2.79 -18.57
C ALA A 155 7.48 -2.52 -19.09
N VAL A 156 8.16 -3.55 -19.60
CA VAL A 156 9.57 -3.49 -20.00
C VAL A 156 9.75 -3.00 -21.43
N ASP A 157 8.94 -3.51 -22.36
CA ASP A 157 9.17 -3.33 -23.80
C ASP A 157 8.41 -2.13 -24.36
N VAL A 158 7.36 -1.66 -23.67
CA VAL A 158 6.52 -0.53 -24.13
C VAL A 158 6.60 0.64 -23.15
N LEU A 159 6.26 0.41 -21.89
CA LEU A 159 6.13 1.50 -20.93
C LEU A 159 7.48 2.11 -20.56
N ARG A 160 8.52 1.30 -20.33
CA ARG A 160 9.84 1.82 -19.99
C ARG A 160 10.44 2.70 -21.10
N PRO A 161 10.49 2.30 -22.39
CA PRO A 161 10.94 3.18 -23.47
C PRO A 161 10.13 4.46 -23.57
N LEU A 162 8.80 4.38 -23.39
CA LEU A 162 7.94 5.56 -23.38
C LEU A 162 8.27 6.51 -22.22
N LEU A 163 8.53 6.00 -21.02
CA LEU A 163 8.97 6.83 -19.90
C LEU A 163 10.34 7.48 -20.18
N ASP A 164 11.27 6.73 -20.77
CA ASP A 164 12.59 7.24 -21.16
C ASP A 164 12.48 8.39 -22.18
N GLU A 165 11.62 8.26 -23.20
CA GLU A 165 11.32 9.32 -24.18
C GLU A 165 10.71 10.57 -23.53
N LEU A 166 9.89 10.39 -22.51
CA LEU A 166 9.26 11.47 -21.75
C LEU A 166 10.18 12.07 -20.68
N GLY A 167 11.41 11.56 -20.52
CA GLY A 167 12.35 11.98 -19.48
C GLY A 167 11.88 11.64 -18.05
N LEU A 168 11.06 10.61 -17.90
CA LEU A 168 10.50 10.14 -16.63
C LEU A 168 11.18 8.85 -16.19
N VAL A 169 11.34 8.67 -14.88
CA VAL A 169 11.83 7.42 -14.29
C VAL A 169 10.66 6.67 -13.66
N GLY A 170 10.50 5.40 -14.02
CA GLY A 170 9.50 4.48 -13.44
C GLY A 170 10.14 3.44 -12.52
N TYR A 171 9.46 3.15 -11.42
CA TYR A 171 9.83 2.14 -10.42
C TYR A 171 8.78 1.01 -10.41
N PRO A 172 9.06 -0.15 -11.03
CA PRO A 172 8.12 -1.24 -11.11
C PRO A 172 8.06 -2.06 -9.80
N LYS A 173 6.88 -2.58 -9.49
CA LYS A 173 6.65 -3.61 -8.46
C LYS A 173 5.54 -4.56 -8.90
N THR A 174 5.60 -5.82 -8.46
CA THR A 174 4.47 -6.75 -8.66
C THR A 174 3.26 -6.29 -7.85
N SER A 175 2.05 -6.61 -8.30
CA SER A 175 0.84 -6.34 -7.51
C SER A 175 0.61 -7.34 -6.38
N GLY A 176 1.31 -8.48 -6.40
CA GLY A 176 1.02 -9.65 -5.57
C GLY A 176 -0.09 -10.55 -6.14
N GLY A 177 -0.81 -10.06 -7.15
CA GLY A 177 -1.74 -10.84 -7.97
C GLY A 177 -1.13 -11.16 -9.33
N ARG A 178 -1.86 -10.81 -10.40
CA ARG A 178 -1.44 -11.09 -11.79
C ARG A 178 -0.76 -9.91 -12.49
N GLY A 179 -0.83 -8.71 -11.93
CA GLY A 179 -0.44 -7.46 -12.60
C GLY A 179 0.89 -6.87 -12.14
N VAL A 180 1.24 -5.74 -12.75
CA VAL A 180 2.44 -4.95 -12.45
C VAL A 180 2.02 -3.49 -12.21
N HIS A 181 2.53 -2.90 -11.13
CA HIS A 181 2.40 -1.47 -10.88
C HIS A 181 3.72 -0.79 -11.21
N VAL A 182 3.67 0.36 -11.90
CA VAL A 182 4.84 1.22 -12.11
C VAL A 182 4.56 2.59 -11.52
N PHE A 183 5.39 3.01 -10.57
CA PHE A 183 5.28 4.31 -9.93
C PHE A 183 6.30 5.28 -10.51
N SER A 184 5.90 6.52 -10.74
CA SER A 184 6.81 7.59 -11.16
C SER A 184 6.60 8.79 -10.25
N GLY A 185 7.68 9.30 -9.67
CA GLY A 185 7.62 10.51 -8.86
C GLY A 185 7.36 11.73 -9.75
N SER A 186 6.70 12.75 -9.21
CA SER A 186 6.73 14.07 -9.87
C SER A 186 8.19 14.55 -10.00
N PRO A 187 8.61 15.12 -11.15
CA PRO A 187 9.90 15.79 -11.20
C PRO A 187 9.98 16.88 -10.13
N PRO A 188 11.19 17.19 -9.61
CA PRO A 188 11.38 18.29 -8.68
C PRO A 188 10.82 19.59 -9.28
N THR A 189 10.14 20.36 -8.45
CA THR A 189 9.46 21.61 -8.83
C THR A 189 10.39 22.53 -9.62
N GLY A 190 10.07 22.75 -10.91
CA GLY A 190 10.85 23.62 -11.81
C GLY A 190 10.68 23.30 -13.29
N THR A 191 10.33 22.06 -13.65
CA THR A 191 9.93 21.69 -15.01
C THR A 191 8.41 21.64 -15.08
N SER A 192 7.81 22.58 -15.82
CA SER A 192 6.39 22.59 -16.14
C SER A 192 6.06 21.43 -17.09
N SER A 193 5.98 20.20 -16.57
CA SER A 193 5.47 19.06 -17.33
C SER A 193 3.96 18.95 -17.13
N PRO A 194 3.13 19.09 -18.18
CA PRO A 194 1.67 19.20 -18.09
C PRO A 194 0.95 17.93 -17.60
N CYS A 195 1.69 16.85 -17.34
CA CYS A 195 1.15 15.55 -16.95
C CYS A 195 0.71 15.50 -15.47
N VAL A 196 1.39 16.21 -14.56
CA VAL A 196 1.12 16.11 -13.11
C VAL A 196 -0.14 16.91 -12.71
N GLY A 197 -0.37 18.07 -13.34
CA GLY A 197 -1.53 18.93 -13.05
C GLY A 197 -2.90 18.35 -13.45
N ARG A 198 -2.93 17.26 -14.24
CA ARG A 198 -4.16 16.55 -14.64
C ARG A 198 -4.33 15.17 -13.98
N ALA A 199 -3.33 14.69 -13.24
CA ALA A 199 -3.35 13.36 -12.61
C ALA A 199 -4.31 13.26 -11.41
N SER A 200 -4.71 14.39 -10.80
CA SER A 200 -5.67 14.42 -9.69
C SER A 200 -7.08 13.93 -10.05
N ARG A 201 -7.37 13.72 -11.34
CA ARG A 201 -8.69 13.22 -11.83
C ARG A 201 -8.63 11.91 -12.62
N TRP A 202 -7.46 11.27 -12.76
CA TRP A 202 -7.30 10.08 -13.60
C TRP A 202 -7.00 8.83 -12.77
N PRO A 203 -7.94 7.88 -12.61
CA PRO A 203 -7.56 6.50 -12.41
C PRO A 203 -7.07 5.99 -13.78
N ALA A 204 -5.79 6.17 -14.10
CA ALA A 204 -5.23 5.67 -15.34
C ALA A 204 -5.08 4.14 -15.25
N ARG A 205 -6.19 3.40 -15.37
CA ARG A 205 -6.18 1.97 -15.65
C ARG A 205 -5.80 1.79 -17.12
N TRP A 206 -4.62 1.24 -17.39
CA TRP A 206 -4.23 0.84 -18.73
C TRP A 206 -4.49 -0.65 -18.89
N SER A 207 -5.47 -0.99 -19.72
CA SER A 207 -5.77 -2.39 -20.03
C SER A 207 -4.73 -2.93 -21.01
N VAL A 208 -4.08 -4.04 -20.66
CA VAL A 208 -3.25 -4.80 -21.60
C VAL A 208 -4.17 -5.49 -22.60
N ALA A 209 -4.42 -4.85 -23.74
CA ALA A 209 -5.05 -5.48 -24.90
C ALA A 209 -3.97 -6.08 -25.81
N ARG A 210 -4.23 -7.24 -26.42
CA ARG A 210 -3.35 -7.81 -27.45
C ARG A 210 -3.23 -6.78 -28.60
N PRO A 211 -2.03 -6.36 -29.01
CA PRO A 211 -1.84 -5.88 -30.36
C PRO A 211 -2.00 -7.11 -31.25
N THR A 212 -3.15 -7.27 -31.90
CA THR A 212 -3.25 -8.14 -33.07
C THR A 212 -2.27 -7.59 -34.11
N ARG A 213 -1.31 -8.43 -34.51
CA ARG A 213 -0.73 -8.29 -35.85
C ARG A 213 -1.83 -8.48 -36.89
#